data_AF-V2UFR9-F1
#
_entry.id   AF-V2UFR9-F1
#
_cell.length_a   1.000
_cell.length_b   1.000
_cell.length_c   1.000
_cell.angle_alpha   90.00
_cell.angle_beta   90.00
_cell.angle_gamma   90.00
#
_symmetry.space_group_name_H-M   'P 1'
#
loop_
_entity.id
_entity.type
_entity.pdbx_description
1 polymer ?
#
loop_
_entity_poly.entity_id
_entity_poly.type
_entity_poly.pdbx_seq_one_letter_code
_entity_poly.pdbx_strand_id
1 'polypeptide(L)'
;MIWADDSLTMLEPSEYDKYLIKEGVIDQNYKIINMLKINDRILKRKPIDKGIINKNKGVEVTYTRLDMTNFNQIITFLNINSNHDVSNSDIAYIDNRLKKTIGRGFCVFLSQDIHTRINPYALNVIFEAKDGSIIDKTNLTNADCHWEDYYYVLAKKSKKMHEPRYRIRPNMPNFKENELHNKKYEYEFELLVDENGDIKRIDSPKLYLEEESDEIYQRTKAAFLNAKFYPYIENGQAKPFLVKQPVEIEGEGGSLISKIFKNIFGKK
;
A
#
# COMPACT_ATOMS: atom_id res chain seq x y z
N MET A 1 2.95 21.53 14.73
CA MET A 1 2.55 20.74 15.91
C MET A 1 2.14 19.39 15.37
N ILE A 2 3.05 18.43 15.36
CA ILE A 2 2.84 17.11 14.76
C ILE A 2 2.13 16.29 15.83
N TRP A 3 0.83 16.11 15.67
CA TRP A 3 0.05 15.21 16.51
C TRP A 3 0.43 13.79 16.09
N ALA A 4 1.45 13.23 16.75
CA ALA A 4 1.55 11.79 16.86
C ALA A 4 0.37 11.38 17.75
N ASP A 5 -0.59 10.70 17.14
CA ASP A 5 -1.75 10.15 17.80
C ASP A 5 -1.29 9.38 19.05
N ASP A 6 -1.86 9.69 20.23
CA ASP A 6 -1.49 9.08 21.52
C ASP A 6 -1.66 7.54 21.50
N SER A 7 -2.31 7.00 20.46
CA SER A 7 -2.44 5.59 20.13
C SER A 7 -1.13 4.89 19.70
N LEU A 8 -0.06 5.63 19.36
CA LEU A 8 1.26 5.08 19.03
C LEU A 8 2.06 4.58 20.24
N THR A 9 1.59 4.83 21.48
CA THR A 9 2.29 4.53 22.74
C THR A 9 2.38 3.05 23.12
N MET A 10 1.94 2.12 22.27
CA MET A 10 1.97 0.67 22.56
C MET A 10 2.55 -0.18 21.42
N LEU A 11 3.65 0.28 20.80
CA LEU A 11 4.44 -0.55 19.91
C LEU A 11 5.67 -1.03 20.65
N GLU A 12 5.87 -2.35 20.71
CA GLU A 12 7.14 -2.89 21.16
C GLU A 12 8.25 -2.44 20.19
N PRO A 13 9.36 -1.88 20.69
CA PRO A 13 10.46 -1.45 19.83
C PRO A 13 11.04 -2.63 19.07
N SER A 14 11.32 -2.43 17.78
CA SER A 14 11.98 -3.45 16.97
C SER A 14 13.40 -3.72 17.46
N GLU A 15 13.99 -4.85 17.07
CA GLU A 15 15.41 -5.11 17.33
C GLU A 15 16.33 -4.04 16.72
N TYR A 16 15.89 -3.43 15.61
CA TYR A 16 16.62 -2.34 14.99
C TYR A 16 16.51 -1.05 15.82
N ASP A 17 15.33 -0.69 16.33
CA ASP A 17 15.15 0.44 17.26
C ASP A 17 16.05 0.29 18.49
N LYS A 18 16.06 -0.90 19.13
CA LYS A 18 16.91 -1.20 20.30
C LYS A 18 18.39 -1.05 19.97
N TYR A 19 18.82 -1.53 18.80
CA TYR A 19 20.19 -1.37 18.32
C TYR A 19 20.55 0.11 18.12
N LEU A 20 19.67 0.90 17.51
CA LEU A 20 19.91 2.33 17.29
C LEU A 20 20.03 3.12 18.60
N ILE A 21 19.23 2.78 19.62
CA ILE A 21 19.35 3.34 20.98
C ILE A 21 20.71 2.98 21.58
N LYS A 22 21.09 1.69 21.53
CA LYS A 22 22.37 1.21 22.07
C LYS A 22 23.57 1.88 21.38
N GLU A 23 23.47 2.12 20.08
CA GLU A 23 24.48 2.83 19.32
C GLU A 23 24.43 4.37 19.54
N GLY A 24 23.49 4.90 20.33
CA GLY A 24 23.36 6.34 20.57
C GLY A 24 23.06 7.14 19.31
N VAL A 25 22.39 6.52 18.33
CA VAL A 25 21.91 7.18 17.11
C VAL A 25 20.59 7.87 17.39
N ILE A 26 19.72 7.18 18.13
CA ILE A 26 18.41 7.68 18.55
C ILE A 26 18.33 7.70 20.09
N ASP A 27 17.51 8.58 20.65
CA ASP A 27 17.26 8.65 22.10
C ASP A 27 16.20 7.63 22.56
N GLN A 28 15.88 7.61 23.87
CA GLN A 28 14.84 6.74 24.43
C GLN A 28 13.43 7.08 23.94
N ASN A 29 13.24 8.26 23.34
CA ASN A 29 12.00 8.66 22.66
C ASN A 29 12.07 8.38 21.15
N TYR A 30 13.07 7.61 20.70
CA TYR A 30 13.32 7.22 19.32
C TYR A 30 13.59 8.38 18.36
N LYS A 31 13.92 9.58 18.86
CA LYS A 31 14.32 10.73 18.03
C LYS A 31 15.78 10.59 17.62
N ILE A 32 16.09 10.90 16.36
CA ILE A 32 17.47 10.89 15.86
C ILE A 32 18.26 12.03 16.52
N ILE A 33 19.34 11.66 17.20
CA ILE A 33 20.25 12.58 17.89
C ILE A 33 21.68 12.56 17.31
N ASN A 34 22.04 11.53 16.53
CA ASN A 34 23.36 11.42 15.93
C ASN A 34 23.33 10.79 14.53
N MET A 35 22.96 11.60 13.54
CA MET A 35 22.82 11.17 12.14
C MET A 35 24.18 10.86 11.48
N LEU A 36 25.23 11.60 11.82
CA LEU A 36 26.58 11.42 11.25
C LEU A 36 27.14 10.02 11.52
N LYS A 37 27.00 9.51 12.75
CA LYS A 37 27.49 8.19 13.15
C LYS A 37 26.92 7.07 12.28
N ILE A 38 25.69 7.20 11.82
CA ILE A 38 25.05 6.20 10.95
C ILE A 38 25.31 6.46 9.48
N ASN A 39 25.33 7.72 9.03
CA ASN A 39 25.59 8.06 7.64
C ASN A 39 26.98 7.54 7.22
N ASP A 40 27.99 7.65 8.09
CA ASP A 40 29.31 7.09 7.83
C ASP A 40 29.31 5.56 7.64
N ARG A 41 28.38 4.84 8.28
CA ARG A 41 28.23 3.38 8.13
C ARG A 41 27.37 3.01 6.93
N ILE A 42 26.33 3.80 6.65
CA ILE A 42 25.42 3.60 5.52
C ILE A 42 26.13 3.93 4.20
N LEU A 43 26.79 5.08 4.10
CA LEU A 43 27.51 5.52 2.90
C LEU A 43 28.73 4.64 2.57
N LYS A 44 29.29 3.95 3.56
CA LYS A 44 30.33 2.92 3.35
C LYS A 44 29.77 1.62 2.74
N ARG A 45 28.48 1.34 2.92
CA ARG A 45 27.80 0.31 2.12
C ARG A 45 27.49 0.98 0.79
N LYS A 46 28.10 0.51 -0.30
CA LYS A 46 27.85 0.99 -1.66
C LYS A 46 26.34 1.25 -1.86
N PRO A 47 25.93 2.29 -2.61
CA PRO A 47 24.52 2.45 -2.97
C PRO A 47 24.00 1.09 -3.44
N ILE A 48 22.81 0.71 -3.01
CA ILE A 48 22.18 -0.56 -3.38
C ILE A 48 21.79 -0.44 -4.86
N ASP A 49 22.78 -0.46 -5.72
CA ASP A 49 22.62 -0.50 -7.15
C ASP A 49 22.40 -1.97 -7.50
N LYS A 50 21.16 -2.30 -7.87
CA LYS A 50 20.90 -2.91 -9.17
C LYS A 50 19.42 -3.07 -9.44
N GLY A 51 19.06 -2.61 -10.64
CA GLY A 51 17.74 -2.65 -11.26
C GLY A 51 16.94 -3.90 -10.99
N ILE A 52 15.78 -3.75 -10.35
CA ILE A 52 14.71 -4.73 -10.56
C ILE A 52 14.20 -4.49 -11.99
N ILE A 53 14.74 -5.22 -12.95
CA ILE A 53 14.25 -5.20 -14.32
C ILE A 53 12.98 -6.04 -14.36
N ASN A 54 11.81 -5.42 -14.40
CA ASN A 54 10.59 -6.12 -14.77
C ASN A 54 10.56 -6.22 -16.31
N LYS A 55 11.22 -7.25 -16.86
CA LYS A 55 11.34 -7.46 -18.31
C LYS A 55 9.98 -7.49 -19.02
N ASN A 56 8.94 -7.97 -18.35
CA ASN A 56 7.59 -8.05 -18.92
C ASN A 56 6.90 -6.69 -19.00
N LYS A 57 7.39 -5.68 -18.27
CA LYS A 57 6.83 -4.32 -18.24
C LYS A 57 7.77 -3.25 -18.81
N GLY A 58 9.00 -3.62 -19.19
CA GLY A 58 9.98 -2.68 -19.72
C GLY A 58 10.35 -1.57 -18.72
N VAL A 59 10.49 -1.91 -17.43
CA VAL A 59 10.84 -0.93 -16.38
C VAL A 59 12.10 -1.39 -15.64
N GLU A 60 13.01 -0.45 -15.43
CA GLU A 60 14.18 -0.56 -14.55
C GLU A 60 13.98 0.33 -13.32
N VAL A 61 14.36 -0.17 -12.15
CA VAL A 61 14.21 0.55 -10.88
C VAL A 61 15.55 0.64 -10.15
N THR A 62 16.09 1.85 -10.03
CA THR A 62 17.29 2.14 -9.26
C THR A 62 16.91 2.72 -7.91
N TYR A 63 17.52 2.23 -6.84
CA TYR A 63 17.26 2.70 -5.48
C TYR A 63 18.56 3.13 -4.81
N THR A 64 18.59 4.37 -4.33
CA THR A 64 19.76 4.94 -3.67
C THR A 64 19.35 5.45 -2.30
N ARG A 65 20.04 4.98 -1.27
CA ARG A 65 19.92 5.53 0.08
C ARG A 65 20.96 6.65 0.23
N LEU A 66 20.49 7.89 0.36
CA LEU A 66 21.37 9.07 0.52
C LEU A 66 21.86 9.20 1.96
N ASP A 67 20.95 9.01 2.91
CA ASP A 67 21.27 8.97 4.33
C ASP A 67 20.28 8.06 5.10
N MET A 68 20.26 8.17 6.43
CA MET A 68 19.33 7.39 7.26
C MET A 68 17.87 7.61 6.89
N THR A 69 17.51 8.86 6.59
CA THR A 69 16.15 9.40 6.44
C THR A 69 15.75 9.71 5.00
N ASN A 70 16.72 9.88 4.09
CA ASN A 70 16.52 10.29 2.71
C ASN A 70 16.85 9.19 1.72
N PHE A 71 15.88 8.89 0.88
CA PHE A 71 15.93 7.86 -0.15
C PHE A 71 15.63 8.48 -1.50
N ASN A 72 16.22 7.90 -2.55
CA ASN A 72 15.96 8.24 -3.93
C ASN A 72 15.63 6.95 -4.69
N GLN A 73 14.61 7.00 -5.53
CA GLN A 73 14.20 5.91 -6.40
C GLN A 73 14.01 6.46 -7.81
N ILE A 74 14.71 5.88 -8.78
CA ILE A 74 14.59 6.22 -10.19
C ILE A 74 13.89 5.05 -10.88
N ILE A 75 12.83 5.34 -11.62
CA ILE A 75 12.03 4.37 -12.37
C ILE A 75 12.15 4.74 -13.84
N THR A 76 12.94 3.96 -14.56
CA THR A 76 13.24 4.17 -15.98
C THR A 76 12.34 3.30 -16.84
N PHE A 77 11.55 3.91 -17.71
CA PHE A 77 10.72 3.23 -18.69
C PHE A 77 11.52 2.95 -19.96
N LEU A 78 11.88 1.69 -20.17
CA LEU A 78 12.68 1.24 -21.32
C LEU A 78 11.88 1.25 -22.64
N ASN A 79 10.55 1.33 -22.55
CA ASN A 79 9.64 1.37 -23.70
C ASN A 79 9.31 2.79 -24.17
N ILE A 80 9.69 3.81 -23.39
CA ILE A 80 9.47 5.23 -23.71
C ILE A 80 10.85 5.79 -24.06
N ASN A 81 11.04 6.27 -25.30
CA ASN A 81 12.37 6.76 -25.70
C ASN A 81 12.66 8.13 -25.09
N SER A 82 11.67 9.05 -25.13
CA SER A 82 11.78 10.39 -24.57
C SER A 82 10.48 10.84 -23.87
N ASN A 83 10.55 11.87 -23.03
CA ASN A 83 9.38 12.42 -22.34
C ASN A 83 8.31 12.99 -23.30
N HIS A 84 8.70 13.31 -24.53
CA HIS A 84 7.78 13.72 -25.59
C HIS A 84 6.96 12.56 -26.19
N ASP A 85 7.39 11.31 -25.97
CA ASP A 85 6.70 10.11 -26.45
C ASP A 85 5.65 9.59 -25.46
N VAL A 86 5.50 10.27 -24.32
CA VAL A 86 4.62 9.84 -23.23
C VAL A 86 3.16 10.04 -23.63
N SER A 87 2.38 8.97 -23.61
CA SER A 87 0.94 9.02 -23.86
C SER A 87 0.15 9.37 -22.60
N ASN A 88 -1.10 9.83 -22.76
CA ASN A 88 -2.01 10.03 -21.64
C ASN A 88 -2.22 8.74 -20.81
N SER A 89 -2.18 7.57 -21.45
CA SER A 89 -2.24 6.28 -20.76
C SER A 89 -1.02 6.01 -19.88
N ASP A 90 0.17 6.45 -20.29
CA ASP A 90 1.40 6.30 -19.49
C ASP A 90 1.37 7.18 -18.24
N ILE A 91 0.96 8.44 -18.40
CA ILE A 91 0.77 9.38 -17.28
C ILE A 91 -0.22 8.78 -16.28
N ALA A 92 -1.37 8.32 -16.76
CA ALA A 92 -2.40 7.78 -15.90
C ALA A 92 -1.98 6.45 -15.22
N TYR A 93 -1.12 5.63 -15.87
CA TYR A 93 -0.51 4.46 -15.24
C TYR A 93 0.48 4.84 -14.12
N ILE A 94 1.30 5.87 -14.34
CA ILE A 94 2.21 6.42 -13.33
C ILE A 94 1.42 6.90 -12.12
N ASP A 95 0.43 7.77 -12.34
CA ASP A 95 -0.34 8.43 -11.29
C ASP A 95 -1.17 7.45 -10.47
N ASN A 96 -1.95 6.60 -11.14
CA ASN A 96 -2.97 5.81 -10.45
C ASN A 96 -2.45 4.47 -9.93
N ARG A 97 -1.34 3.96 -10.49
CA ARG A 97 -0.82 2.64 -10.12
C ARG A 97 0.56 2.69 -9.49
N LEU A 98 1.54 3.30 -10.16
CA LEU A 98 2.92 3.25 -9.68
C LEU A 98 3.09 4.09 -8.41
N LYS A 99 2.68 5.36 -8.42
CA LYS A 99 2.77 6.22 -7.23
C LYS A 99 2.08 5.59 -6.02
N LYS A 100 0.88 5.03 -6.20
CA LYS A 100 0.14 4.31 -5.14
C LYS A 100 0.90 3.09 -4.62
N THR A 101 1.49 2.29 -5.52
CA THR A 101 2.27 1.10 -5.14
C THR A 101 3.53 1.48 -4.37
N ILE A 102 4.25 2.50 -4.83
CA ILE A 102 5.49 2.98 -4.21
C ILE A 102 5.18 3.60 -2.85
N GLY A 103 4.15 4.46 -2.76
CA GLY A 103 3.67 5.04 -1.51
C GLY A 103 3.37 3.97 -0.46
N ARG A 104 2.60 2.94 -0.84
CA ARG A 104 2.33 1.80 0.05
C ARG A 104 3.61 1.09 0.47
N GLY A 105 4.51 0.79 -0.46
CA GLY A 105 5.79 0.14 -0.14
C GLY A 105 6.63 0.96 0.85
N PHE A 106 6.69 2.28 0.65
CA PHE A 106 7.41 3.21 1.52
C PHE A 106 6.79 3.26 2.92
N CYS A 107 5.47 3.40 3.03
CA CYS A 107 4.79 3.41 4.33
C CYS A 107 4.94 2.08 5.08
N VAL A 108 4.95 0.95 4.37
CA VAL A 108 5.23 -0.37 4.96
C VAL A 108 6.67 -0.49 5.46
N PHE A 109 7.62 0.14 4.77
CA PHE A 109 9.00 0.22 5.26
C PHE A 109 9.07 1.07 6.54
N LEU A 110 8.51 2.29 6.51
CA LEU A 110 8.55 3.25 7.63
C LEU A 110 7.82 2.80 8.87
N SER A 111 7.01 1.78 8.78
CA SER A 111 6.22 1.32 9.90
C SER A 111 6.87 0.13 10.61
N GLN A 112 7.94 -0.46 10.07
CA GLN A 112 8.63 -1.56 10.76
C GLN A 112 9.27 -1.15 12.08
N ASP A 113 9.64 0.13 12.20
CA ASP A 113 10.35 0.67 13.34
C ASP A 113 9.59 1.88 13.91
N ILE A 114 9.85 2.21 15.18
CA ILE A 114 9.24 3.38 15.84
C ILE A 114 9.94 4.66 15.37
N HIS A 115 11.27 4.65 15.26
CA HIS A 115 12.03 5.83 14.88
C HIS A 115 11.66 6.35 13.49
N THR A 116 11.32 5.48 12.53
CA THR A 116 10.91 5.87 11.17
C THR A 116 9.55 6.57 11.12
N ARG A 117 8.73 6.44 12.17
CA ARG A 117 7.43 7.11 12.28
C ARG A 117 7.54 8.51 12.88
N ILE A 118 8.44 8.65 13.87
CA ILE A 118 8.61 9.88 14.65
C ILE A 118 9.51 10.89 13.93
N ASN A 119 10.50 10.40 13.20
CA ASN A 119 11.46 11.26 12.50
C ASN A 119 11.02 11.52 11.05
N PRO A 120 11.39 12.67 10.47
CA PRO A 120 11.04 13.00 9.09
C PRO A 120 11.83 12.12 8.12
N TYR A 121 11.13 11.23 7.42
CA TYR A 121 11.68 10.39 6.37
C TYR A 121 11.14 10.85 5.02
N ALA A 122 11.97 10.80 3.98
CA ALA A 122 11.59 11.20 2.63
C ALA A 122 12.09 10.22 1.57
N LEU A 123 11.20 9.87 0.64
CA LEU A 123 11.48 9.13 -0.58
C LEU A 123 11.23 10.03 -1.78
N ASN A 124 12.30 10.37 -2.48
CA ASN A 124 12.23 11.05 -3.76
C ASN A 124 12.08 10.00 -4.86
N VAL A 125 11.09 10.15 -5.72
CA VAL A 125 10.84 9.23 -6.83
C VAL A 125 10.90 10.02 -8.14
N ILE A 126 11.71 9.54 -9.07
CA ILE A 126 11.84 10.11 -10.41
C ILE A 126 11.37 9.05 -11.41
N PHE A 127 10.44 9.44 -12.27
CA PHE A 127 10.02 8.66 -13.43
C PHE A 127 10.71 9.25 -14.66
N GLU A 128 11.47 8.44 -15.38
CA GLU A 128 12.25 8.89 -16.54
C GLU A 128 12.08 7.95 -17.73
N ALA A 129 12.24 8.51 -18.93
CA ALA A 129 12.31 7.76 -20.17
C ALA A 129 13.70 7.14 -20.35
N LYS A 130 13.84 6.30 -21.36
CA LYS A 130 15.09 5.58 -21.67
C LYS A 130 16.27 6.52 -21.95
N ASP A 131 16.04 7.70 -22.51
CA ASP A 131 17.07 8.73 -22.75
C ASP A 131 17.47 9.52 -21.50
N GLY A 132 16.84 9.26 -20.35
CA GLY A 132 17.04 9.99 -19.09
C GLY A 132 16.22 11.27 -18.97
N SER A 133 15.37 11.60 -19.94
CA SER A 133 14.44 12.71 -19.82
C SER A 133 13.39 12.41 -18.74
N ILE A 134 13.15 13.39 -17.88
CA ILE A 134 12.21 13.26 -16.78
C ILE A 134 10.79 13.32 -17.34
N ILE A 135 10.02 12.28 -17.01
CA ILE A 135 8.58 12.20 -17.27
C ILE A 135 7.84 12.86 -16.11
N ASP A 136 8.18 12.49 -14.88
CA ASP A 136 7.50 12.98 -13.68
C ASP A 136 8.35 12.80 -12.41
N LYS A 137 7.98 13.49 -11.33
CA LYS A 137 8.61 13.39 -10.02
C LYS A 137 7.57 13.40 -8.91
N THR A 138 7.80 12.61 -7.87
CA THR A 138 7.04 12.72 -6.63
C THR A 138 7.95 12.63 -5.42
N ASN A 139 7.57 13.29 -4.34
CA ASN A 139 8.22 13.17 -3.05
C ASN A 139 7.19 12.62 -2.07
N LEU A 140 7.57 11.55 -1.37
CA LEU A 140 6.76 10.92 -0.35
C LEU A 140 7.46 11.08 0.99
N THR A 141 6.72 11.51 1.99
CA THR A 141 7.20 11.66 3.36
C THR A 141 6.45 10.72 4.29
N ASN A 142 6.96 10.58 5.52
CA ASN A 142 6.22 9.89 6.57
C ASN A 142 4.86 10.53 6.88
N ALA A 143 4.66 11.82 6.59
CA ALA A 143 3.36 12.49 6.77
C ALA A 143 2.32 12.06 5.73
N ASP A 144 2.75 11.55 4.58
CA ASP A 144 1.88 11.03 3.52
C ASP A 144 1.40 9.59 3.82
N CYS A 145 1.89 8.98 4.91
CA CYS A 145 1.53 7.64 5.31
C CYS A 145 0.30 7.61 6.20
N HIS A 146 -0.74 6.91 5.72
CA HIS A 146 -1.85 6.46 6.55
C HIS A 146 -1.39 5.24 7.34
N TRP A 147 -0.99 5.44 8.60
CA TRP A 147 -0.39 4.41 9.45
C TRP A 147 -1.30 3.19 9.69
N GLU A 148 -2.59 3.31 9.42
CA GLU A 148 -3.57 2.24 9.44
C GLU A 148 -3.27 1.17 8.35
N ASP A 149 -2.64 1.56 7.24
CA ASP A 149 -2.20 0.66 6.16
C ASP A 149 -1.07 -0.29 6.59
N TYR A 150 -0.35 0.02 7.67
CA TYR A 150 0.70 -0.83 8.23
C TYR A 150 0.17 -2.04 8.98
N TYR A 151 -0.89 -1.89 9.76
CA TYR A 151 -1.43 -2.98 10.56
C TYR A 151 -1.84 -4.17 9.68
N TYR A 152 -2.16 -3.93 8.41
CA TYR A 152 -2.33 -4.94 7.39
C TYR A 152 -1.13 -5.86 7.14
N VAL A 153 0.08 -5.31 7.11
CA VAL A 153 1.29 -6.08 6.83
C VAL A 153 1.65 -6.96 8.03
N LEU A 154 1.38 -6.46 9.24
CA LEU A 154 1.46 -7.27 10.47
C LEU A 154 0.43 -8.40 10.45
N ALA A 155 -0.83 -8.07 10.14
CA ALA A 155 -1.93 -9.02 9.98
C ALA A 155 -1.57 -10.18 9.03
N LYS A 156 -0.98 -9.90 7.86
CA LYS A 156 -0.52 -10.93 6.90
C LYS A 156 0.60 -11.83 7.40
N LYS A 157 1.51 -11.31 8.25
CA LYS A 157 2.65 -12.08 8.78
C LYS A 157 2.25 -12.95 9.98
N SER A 158 1.16 -12.61 10.66
CA SER A 158 0.64 -13.37 11.80
C SER A 158 -0.05 -14.66 11.34
N LYS A 159 0.62 -15.80 11.51
CA LYS A 159 0.02 -17.14 11.32
C LYS A 159 -1.20 -17.42 12.21
N LYS A 160 -1.44 -16.59 13.23
CA LYS A 160 -2.51 -16.74 14.22
C LYS A 160 -3.70 -15.81 13.97
N MET A 161 -3.65 -14.97 12.94
CA MET A 161 -4.78 -14.09 12.66
C MET A 161 -5.97 -14.93 12.17
N HIS A 162 -7.04 -14.96 12.97
CA HIS A 162 -8.31 -15.49 12.51
C HIS A 162 -8.77 -14.65 11.31
N GLU A 163 -9.19 -15.33 10.23
CA GLU A 163 -9.72 -14.66 9.05
C GLU A 163 -10.78 -13.62 9.45
N PRO A 164 -10.62 -12.33 9.06
CA PRO A 164 -11.63 -11.29 9.27
C PRO A 164 -13.06 -11.77 8.98
N ARG A 165 -13.95 -11.62 9.96
CA ARG A 165 -15.36 -12.04 9.81
C ARG A 165 -16.26 -10.82 9.74
N TYR A 166 -17.20 -10.83 8.79
CA TYR A 166 -18.26 -9.83 8.76
C TYR A 166 -19.17 -9.96 9.98
N ARG A 167 -19.38 -8.84 10.67
CA ARG A 167 -20.51 -8.62 11.59
C ARG A 167 -21.75 -8.22 10.80
N ILE A 168 -21.59 -7.36 9.80
CA ILE A 168 -22.62 -6.98 8.82
C ILE A 168 -22.03 -7.23 7.44
N ARG A 169 -22.64 -8.13 6.66
CA ARG A 169 -22.17 -8.44 5.31
C ARG A 169 -22.49 -7.28 4.35
N PRO A 170 -21.68 -7.05 3.31
CA PRO A 170 -22.02 -6.09 2.27
C PRO A 170 -23.33 -6.48 1.59
N ASN A 171 -24.16 -5.49 1.29
CA ASN A 171 -25.39 -5.68 0.54
C ASN A 171 -25.07 -5.60 -0.95
N MET A 172 -24.78 -6.76 -1.56
CA MET A 172 -24.40 -6.79 -2.98
C MET A 172 -25.56 -6.34 -3.86
N PRO A 173 -25.33 -5.42 -4.81
CA PRO A 173 -26.36 -4.99 -5.74
C PRO A 173 -26.80 -6.15 -6.64
N ASN A 174 -28.09 -6.16 -6.96
CA ASN A 174 -28.62 -7.05 -7.99
C ASN A 174 -28.27 -6.48 -9.37
N PHE A 175 -27.41 -7.17 -10.12
CA PHE A 175 -27.16 -6.86 -11.52
C PHE A 175 -28.17 -7.59 -12.41
N LYS A 176 -28.52 -7.05 -13.57
CA LYS A 176 -29.29 -7.81 -14.57
C LYS A 176 -28.33 -8.50 -15.55
N GLU A 177 -28.76 -9.63 -16.12
CA GLU A 177 -27.94 -10.39 -17.07
C GLU A 177 -27.47 -9.56 -18.28
N ASN A 178 -28.35 -8.67 -18.77
CA ASN A 178 -28.02 -7.74 -19.84
C ASN A 178 -27.04 -6.61 -19.43
N GLU A 179 -26.97 -6.24 -18.15
CA GLU A 179 -25.98 -5.29 -17.61
C GLU A 179 -24.58 -5.91 -17.57
N LEU A 180 -24.49 -7.24 -17.45
CA LEU A 180 -23.22 -7.96 -17.41
C LEU A 180 -22.72 -8.36 -18.80
N HIS A 181 -23.46 -8.04 -19.87
CA HIS A 181 -23.10 -8.38 -21.26
C HIS A 181 -22.70 -9.86 -21.46
N ASN A 182 -23.29 -10.79 -20.71
CA ASN A 182 -22.92 -12.21 -20.69
C ASN A 182 -21.43 -12.45 -20.36
N LYS A 183 -20.83 -11.57 -19.57
CA LYS A 183 -19.45 -11.66 -19.11
C LYS A 183 -19.39 -11.90 -17.61
N LYS A 184 -18.31 -12.55 -17.20
CA LYS A 184 -17.91 -12.71 -15.81
C LYS A 184 -17.02 -11.54 -15.41
N TYR A 185 -17.29 -10.94 -14.27
CA TYR A 185 -16.47 -9.87 -13.69
C TYR A 185 -15.81 -10.36 -12.41
N GLU A 186 -14.50 -10.17 -12.32
CA GLU A 186 -13.70 -10.52 -11.15
C GLU A 186 -13.00 -9.26 -10.61
N TYR A 187 -13.45 -8.79 -9.46
CA TYR A 187 -12.86 -7.64 -8.77
C TYR A 187 -12.15 -8.07 -7.49
N GLU A 188 -11.13 -7.33 -7.09
CA GLU A 188 -10.49 -7.46 -5.78
C GLU A 188 -10.55 -6.10 -5.10
N PHE A 189 -11.34 -5.98 -4.04
CA PHE A 189 -11.39 -4.77 -3.24
C PHE A 189 -10.41 -4.89 -2.08
N GLU A 190 -9.85 -3.78 -1.67
CA GLU A 190 -9.02 -3.67 -0.48
C GLU A 190 -9.69 -2.71 0.49
N LEU A 191 -10.17 -3.26 1.62
CA LEU A 191 -11.01 -2.57 2.58
C LEU A 191 -10.18 -2.22 3.81
N LEU A 192 -10.08 -0.94 4.18
CA LEU A 192 -9.51 -0.49 5.44
C LEU A 192 -10.59 -0.47 6.50
N VAL A 193 -10.38 -1.24 7.56
CA VAL A 193 -11.30 -1.41 8.67
C VAL A 193 -10.67 -0.80 9.92
N ASP A 194 -11.43 0.03 10.63
CA ASP A 194 -10.99 0.63 11.90
C ASP A 194 -11.09 -0.34 13.10
N GLU A 195 -10.67 0.12 14.27
CA GLU A 195 -10.76 -0.63 15.53
C GLU A 195 -12.19 -1.00 15.95
N ASN A 196 -13.23 -0.35 15.41
CA ASN A 196 -14.64 -0.66 15.67
C ASN A 196 -15.21 -1.69 14.69
N GLY A 197 -14.43 -2.07 13.68
CA GLY A 197 -14.85 -2.94 12.60
C GLY A 197 -15.57 -2.22 11.48
N ASP A 198 -15.51 -0.89 11.39
CA ASP A 198 -16.15 -0.10 10.34
C ASP A 198 -15.18 0.12 9.17
N ILE A 199 -15.69 0.06 7.93
CA ILE A 199 -14.88 0.30 6.73
C ILE A 199 -14.69 1.81 6.54
N LYS A 200 -13.44 2.28 6.57
CA LYS A 200 -13.06 3.69 6.35
C LYS A 200 -12.67 4.00 4.92
N ARG A 201 -12.07 3.02 4.24
CA ARG A 201 -11.54 3.20 2.87
C ARG A 201 -11.75 1.95 2.05
N ILE A 202 -12.07 2.14 0.77
CA ILE A 202 -12.21 1.06 -0.20
C ILE A 202 -11.35 1.42 -1.41
N ASP A 203 -10.30 0.63 -1.60
CA ASP A 203 -9.37 0.69 -2.72
C ASP A 203 -9.55 -0.54 -3.62
N SER A 204 -8.92 -0.53 -4.79
CA SER A 204 -8.66 -1.76 -5.55
C SER A 204 -7.19 -1.79 -5.97
N PRO A 205 -6.44 -2.85 -5.59
CA PRO A 205 -5.04 -3.01 -5.91
C PRO A 205 -4.80 -3.48 -7.36
N LYS A 206 -5.85 -3.82 -8.12
CA LYS A 206 -5.74 -4.41 -9.47
C LYS A 206 -6.32 -3.57 -10.62
N LEU A 207 -6.99 -2.46 -10.33
CA LEU A 207 -7.68 -1.64 -11.35
C LEU A 207 -6.73 -1.20 -12.48
N TYR A 208 -7.19 -1.44 -13.71
CA TYR A 208 -6.86 -0.62 -14.87
C TYR A 208 -7.87 0.54 -14.93
N LEU A 209 -7.48 1.69 -15.50
CA LEU A 209 -8.30 2.91 -15.54
C LEU A 209 -9.72 2.71 -16.07
N GLU A 210 -9.89 1.77 -17.01
CA GLU A 210 -11.16 1.44 -17.65
C GLU A 210 -12.19 0.89 -16.64
N GLU A 211 -11.74 0.31 -15.53
CA GLU A 211 -12.60 -0.29 -14.51
C GLU A 211 -13.04 0.73 -13.42
N GLU A 212 -12.40 1.90 -13.27
CA GLU A 212 -12.88 2.94 -12.33
C GLU A 212 -14.12 3.68 -12.84
N SER A 213 -14.31 3.78 -14.16
CA SER A 213 -15.56 4.29 -14.74
C SER A 213 -16.61 3.22 -14.98
N ASP A 214 -16.33 1.95 -14.66
CA ASP A 214 -17.27 0.84 -14.81
C ASP A 214 -18.39 0.96 -13.77
N GLU A 215 -19.64 1.03 -14.25
CA GLU A 215 -20.83 1.12 -13.41
C GLU A 215 -21.00 -0.12 -12.50
N ILE A 216 -20.65 -1.31 -12.99
CA ILE A 216 -20.67 -2.56 -12.23
C ILE A 216 -19.65 -2.49 -11.09
N TYR A 217 -18.44 -2.00 -11.37
CA TYR A 217 -17.41 -1.78 -10.35
C TYR A 217 -17.88 -0.79 -9.28
N GLN A 218 -18.40 0.38 -9.67
CA GLN A 218 -18.82 1.42 -8.73
C GLN A 218 -19.98 0.96 -7.84
N ARG A 219 -20.99 0.28 -8.41
CA ARG A 219 -22.09 -0.32 -7.65
C ARG A 219 -21.60 -1.39 -6.68
N THR A 220 -20.64 -2.21 -7.10
CA THR A 220 -20.03 -3.24 -6.25
C THR A 220 -19.21 -2.62 -5.12
N LYS A 221 -18.43 -1.58 -5.41
CA LYS A 221 -17.66 -0.81 -4.42
C LYS A 221 -18.60 -0.24 -3.34
N ALA A 222 -19.72 0.36 -3.76
CA ALA A 222 -20.69 0.96 -2.84
C ALA A 222 -21.31 -0.07 -1.86
N ALA A 223 -21.43 -1.34 -2.26
CA ALA A 223 -21.95 -2.41 -1.40
C ALA A 223 -21.17 -2.59 -0.09
N PHE A 224 -19.88 -2.26 -0.11
CA PHE A 224 -18.99 -2.39 1.03
C PHE A 224 -19.08 -1.23 2.00
N LEU A 225 -19.64 -0.07 1.63
CA LEU A 225 -19.62 1.13 2.50
C LEU A 225 -20.31 0.92 3.85
N ASN A 226 -21.34 0.06 3.90
CA ASN A 226 -22.09 -0.25 5.12
C ASN A 226 -21.70 -1.60 5.75
N ALA A 227 -20.75 -2.33 5.15
CA ALA A 227 -20.30 -3.59 5.72
C ALA A 227 -19.47 -3.31 6.98
N LYS A 228 -19.56 -4.24 7.93
CA LYS A 228 -18.82 -4.17 9.20
C LYS A 228 -18.17 -5.51 9.48
N PHE A 229 -16.98 -5.48 10.04
CA PHE A 229 -16.27 -6.64 10.55
C PHE A 229 -16.37 -6.73 12.07
N TYR A 230 -16.05 -7.89 12.61
CA TYR A 230 -15.64 -7.98 14.01
C TYR A 230 -14.28 -7.28 14.17
N PRO A 231 -14.07 -6.48 15.23
CA PRO A 231 -12.78 -5.89 15.55
C PRO A 231 -11.65 -6.93 15.57
N TYR A 232 -10.50 -6.58 15.02
CA TYR A 232 -9.29 -7.38 15.19
C TYR A 232 -8.67 -7.04 16.55
N ILE A 233 -8.54 -8.05 17.41
CA ILE A 233 -7.98 -7.89 18.75
C ILE A 233 -6.59 -8.51 18.80
N GLU A 234 -5.59 -7.72 19.15
CA GLU A 234 -4.21 -8.15 19.37
C GLU A 234 -3.76 -7.65 20.76
N ASN A 235 -3.27 -8.56 21.61
CA ASN A 235 -2.86 -8.26 22.98
C ASN A 235 -3.92 -7.50 23.81
N GLY A 236 -5.20 -7.85 23.64
CA GLY A 236 -6.32 -7.23 24.36
C GLY A 236 -6.75 -5.86 23.84
N GLN A 237 -6.16 -5.37 22.74
CA GLN A 237 -6.52 -4.11 22.12
C GLN A 237 -7.09 -4.29 20.72
N ALA A 238 -8.13 -3.53 20.41
CA ALA A 238 -8.63 -3.45 19.05
C ALA A 238 -7.65 -2.67 18.17
N LYS A 239 -7.39 -3.18 16.97
CA LYS A 239 -6.49 -2.56 16.00
C LYS A 239 -7.18 -2.47 14.64
N PRO A 240 -6.93 -1.40 13.87
CA PRO A 240 -7.37 -1.34 12.48
C PRO A 240 -6.67 -2.43 11.66
N PHE A 241 -7.30 -2.83 10.56
CA PHE A 241 -6.72 -3.82 9.64
C PHE A 241 -7.22 -3.59 8.22
N LEU A 242 -6.45 -4.03 7.23
CA LEU A 242 -6.87 -4.03 5.84
C LEU A 242 -7.22 -5.46 5.43
N VAL A 243 -8.23 -5.63 4.58
CA VAL A 243 -8.65 -6.94 4.08
C VAL A 243 -8.86 -6.90 2.58
N LYS A 244 -8.34 -7.90 1.88
CA LYS A 244 -8.62 -8.11 0.47
C LYS A 244 -9.89 -8.93 0.33
N GLN A 245 -10.84 -8.39 -0.42
CA GLN A 245 -12.12 -9.01 -0.68
C GLN A 245 -12.25 -9.29 -2.19
N PRO A 246 -12.01 -10.53 -2.63
CA PRO A 246 -12.36 -10.93 -3.98
C PRO A 246 -13.89 -10.97 -4.13
N VAL A 247 -14.37 -10.50 -5.28
CA VAL A 247 -15.77 -10.50 -5.67
C VAL A 247 -15.88 -11.01 -7.09
N GLU A 248 -16.81 -11.93 -7.31
CA GLU A 248 -17.16 -12.44 -8.62
C GLU A 248 -18.63 -12.18 -8.90
N ILE A 249 -18.89 -11.69 -10.11
CA ILE A 249 -20.22 -11.35 -10.59
C ILE A 249 -20.41 -12.08 -11.92
N GLU A 250 -21.42 -12.92 -11.98
CA GLU A 250 -21.79 -13.72 -13.15
C GLU A 250 -23.31 -13.73 -13.29
N GLY A 251 -23.78 -13.69 -14.54
CA GLY A 251 -25.18 -13.97 -14.88
C GLY A 251 -25.31 -15.42 -15.30
N GLU A 252 -25.96 -16.27 -14.49
CA GLU A 252 -26.39 -17.61 -14.92
C GLU A 252 -27.91 -17.76 -14.76
N GLY A 253 -28.61 -18.05 -15.86
CA GLY A 253 -29.87 -18.79 -15.86
C GLY A 253 -31.02 -18.21 -15.03
N GLY A 254 -31.18 -16.88 -14.97
CA GLY A 254 -32.29 -16.23 -14.27
C GLY A 254 -32.13 -16.10 -12.75
N SER A 255 -30.96 -16.43 -12.18
CA SER A 255 -30.64 -16.19 -10.77
C SER A 255 -29.18 -15.73 -10.63
N LEU A 256 -28.98 -14.44 -10.38
CA LEU A 256 -27.64 -13.91 -10.12
C LEU A 256 -27.16 -14.28 -8.72
N ILE A 257 -26.01 -14.94 -8.66
CA ILE A 257 -25.32 -15.22 -7.40
C ILE A 257 -24.07 -14.34 -7.37
N SER A 258 -24.13 -13.20 -6.68
CA SER A 258 -22.90 -12.51 -6.26
C SER A 258 -22.19 -13.39 -5.24
N LYS A 259 -21.13 -14.10 -5.66
CA LYS A 259 -20.34 -14.92 -4.74
C LYS A 259 -19.20 -14.09 -4.17
N ILE A 260 -19.35 -13.71 -2.91
CA ILE A 260 -18.22 -13.27 -2.09
C ILE A 260 -17.46 -14.55 -1.72
N PHE A 261 -16.37 -14.83 -2.43
CA PHE A 261 -15.57 -15.99 -2.07
C PHE A 261 -14.96 -15.79 -0.68
N LYS A 262 -15.13 -16.80 0.18
CA LYS A 262 -14.28 -16.99 1.35
C LYS A 262 -12.87 -17.33 0.85
N ASN A 263 -12.07 -16.31 0.58
CA ASN A 263 -10.62 -16.41 0.55
C ASN A 263 -10.07 -15.10 1.07
N ILE A 264 -9.98 -15.02 2.40
CA ILE A 264 -9.52 -13.84 3.11
C ILE A 264 -7.97 -13.80 3.16
N PHE A 265 -7.32 -14.89 2.77
CA PHE A 265 -5.91 -14.88 2.38
C PHE A 265 -5.76 -15.71 1.10
N GLY A 266 -4.95 -15.21 0.16
CA GLY A 266 -4.80 -15.78 -1.18
C GLY A 266 -4.53 -17.29 -1.16
N LYS A 267 -5.07 -17.99 -2.17
CA LYS A 267 -4.78 -19.41 -2.39
C LYS A 267 -3.28 -19.64 -2.58
N LYS A 268 -2.87 -20.82 -2.08
CA LYS A 268 -1.59 -21.52 -2.23
C LYS A 268 -0.97 -21.42 -3.62
#